data_AF-A0A9N8HWN6-F1
#
_entry.id   AF-A0A9N8HWN6-F1
#
_cell.length_a   1.000
_cell.length_b   1.000
_cell.length_c   1.000
_cell.angle_alpha   90.00
_cell.angle_beta   90.00
_cell.angle_gamma   90.00
#
_symmetry.space_group_name_H-M   'P 1'
#
loop_
_entity.id
_entity.type
_entity.pdbx_description
1 polymer ?
#
loop_
_entity_poly.entity_id
_entity_poly.type
_entity_poly.pdbx_seq_one_letter_code
_entity_poly.pdbx_strand_id
1 'polypeptide(L)'
;MIASLLFLLLASSLQAFAQISIVGIGDSYASGNGALGFYTGPYECYRSPNSWLAQAADKIGGVYLNRGCSDGVISHLENARVNTGLRRADGGTCPATNFAPEESYELDSSGTTCTRFLQPQLNWVDSTTDLVLIGLGGNDLNFETLVRSCFVGGSQSKTACENVMTTNIDLLPTFEADMTAALLAINAKFSANADSKIVLMTFPHIITEGRPWVEDCCGFSDGNMDIVDSLIDLGNAVQARQLAAVLAANTAAGT
;
A
#
# COMPACT_ATOMS: atom_id res chain seq x y z
N MET A 1 -32.07 -33.65 -59.42
CA MET A 1 -32.37 -33.44 -57.99
C MET A 1 -31.06 -33.53 -57.22
N ILE A 2 -30.38 -32.40 -57.00
CA ILE A 2 -29.13 -32.32 -56.23
C ILE A 2 -29.52 -31.61 -54.93
N ALA A 3 -29.61 -32.37 -53.84
CA ALA A 3 -29.81 -31.82 -52.51
C ALA A 3 -28.44 -31.40 -51.96
N SER A 4 -28.11 -30.11 -52.08
CA SER A 4 -26.99 -29.51 -51.36
C SER A 4 -27.31 -29.50 -49.87
N LEU A 5 -26.69 -30.41 -49.11
CA LEU A 5 -26.59 -30.30 -47.67
C LEU A 5 -25.66 -29.15 -47.32
N LEU A 6 -26.24 -28.02 -46.94
CA LEU A 6 -25.53 -26.91 -46.31
C LEU A 6 -25.27 -27.30 -44.84
N PHE A 7 -24.08 -27.82 -44.56
CA PHE A 7 -23.59 -28.01 -43.19
C PHE A 7 -23.33 -26.61 -42.59
N LEU A 8 -24.28 -26.07 -41.84
CA LEU A 8 -24.02 -24.93 -40.95
C LEU A 8 -23.12 -25.43 -39.81
N LEU A 9 -21.82 -25.15 -39.92
CA LEU A 9 -20.91 -25.14 -38.78
C LEU A 9 -21.34 -24.00 -37.85
N LEU A 10 -22.09 -24.34 -36.80
CA LEU A 10 -22.24 -23.49 -35.63
C LEU A 10 -20.88 -23.41 -34.95
N ALA A 11 -20.05 -22.45 -35.36
CA ALA A 11 -18.90 -22.04 -34.57
C ALA A 11 -19.44 -21.37 -33.30
N SER A 12 -19.58 -22.14 -32.22
CA SER A 12 -19.79 -21.59 -30.89
C SER A 12 -18.57 -20.74 -30.55
N SER A 13 -18.70 -19.41 -30.62
CA SER A 13 -17.68 -18.52 -30.08
C SER A 13 -17.66 -18.70 -28.57
N LEU A 14 -16.70 -19.49 -28.08
CA LEU A 14 -16.25 -19.36 -26.70
C LEU A 14 -15.57 -18.00 -26.60
N GLN A 15 -16.34 -16.95 -26.32
CA GLN A 15 -15.77 -15.72 -25.79
C GLN A 15 -15.13 -16.09 -24.44
N ALA A 16 -13.81 -16.18 -24.41
CA ALA A 16 -13.08 -16.04 -23.17
C ALA A 16 -13.39 -14.63 -22.65
N PHE A 17 -14.10 -14.54 -21.53
CA PHE A 17 -14.22 -13.27 -20.83
C PHE A 17 -12.81 -12.84 -20.44
N ALA A 18 -12.34 -11.72 -20.98
CA ALA A 18 -11.10 -11.11 -20.53
C ALA A 18 -11.28 -10.78 -19.05
N GLN A 19 -10.49 -11.44 -18.20
CA GLN A 19 -10.55 -11.25 -16.76
C GLN A 19 -9.80 -9.95 -16.41
N ILE A 20 -10.40 -9.11 -15.57
CA ILE A 20 -9.84 -7.82 -15.15
C ILE A 20 -8.47 -8.04 -14.51
N SER A 21 -7.42 -7.39 -15.01
CA SER A 21 -6.07 -7.41 -14.43
C SER A 21 -5.97 -6.38 -13.30
N ILE A 22 -5.72 -6.86 -12.07
CA ILE A 22 -5.71 -6.04 -10.85
C ILE A 22 -4.33 -6.10 -10.20
N VAL A 23 -3.69 -4.94 -10.01
CA VAL A 23 -2.42 -4.84 -9.29
C VAL A 23 -2.63 -4.10 -7.97
N GLY A 24 -2.29 -4.75 -6.87
CA GLY A 24 -2.35 -4.15 -5.54
C GLY A 24 -0.97 -3.65 -5.12
N ILE A 25 -0.84 -2.37 -4.79
CA ILE A 25 0.42 -1.74 -4.37
C ILE A 25 0.23 -1.00 -3.05
N GLY A 26 1.32 -0.74 -2.33
CA GLY A 26 1.31 0.09 -1.14
C GLY A 26 2.19 -0.42 0.01
N ASP A 27 1.78 -0.05 1.22
CA ASP A 27 2.48 -0.30 2.47
C ASP A 27 1.92 -1.52 3.26
N SER A 28 2.03 -1.48 4.60
CA SER A 28 1.52 -2.50 5.53
C SER A 28 -0.02 -2.63 5.50
N TYR A 29 -0.74 -1.53 5.26
CA TYR A 29 -2.21 -1.56 5.16
C TYR A 29 -2.68 -2.18 3.83
N ALA A 30 -1.90 -2.01 2.77
CA ALA A 30 -2.10 -2.69 1.49
C ALA A 30 -1.74 -4.18 1.55
N SER A 31 -0.54 -4.49 2.05
CA SER A 31 -0.07 -5.88 2.15
C SER A 31 -0.91 -6.73 3.11
N GLY A 32 -1.49 -6.11 4.15
CA GLY A 32 -2.40 -6.76 5.08
C GLY A 32 -1.73 -7.27 6.35
N ASN A 33 -0.78 -6.51 6.89
CA ASN A 33 -0.21 -6.79 8.21
C ASN A 33 -1.34 -6.94 9.24
N GLY A 34 -1.35 -8.04 9.98
CA GLY A 34 -2.37 -8.33 10.99
C GLY A 34 -3.66 -8.96 10.46
N ALA A 35 -3.85 -9.08 9.14
CA ALA A 35 -5.04 -9.70 8.55
C ALA A 35 -5.06 -11.25 8.63
N LEU A 36 -4.09 -11.85 9.34
CA LEU A 36 -3.92 -13.30 9.51
C LEU A 36 -3.68 -14.02 8.17
N GLY A 37 -3.63 -15.36 8.22
CA GLY A 37 -3.31 -16.21 7.07
C GLY A 37 -1.81 -16.47 6.91
N PHE A 38 -1.46 -17.22 5.87
CA PHE A 38 -0.06 -17.47 5.52
C PHE A 38 0.47 -16.31 4.69
N TYR A 39 1.27 -15.46 5.31
CA TYR A 39 1.92 -14.36 4.62
C TYR A 39 2.84 -14.86 3.50
N THR A 40 2.83 -14.15 2.39
CA THR A 40 3.63 -14.47 1.19
C THR A 40 4.42 -13.24 0.73
N GLY A 41 5.20 -13.43 -0.34
CA GLY A 41 5.98 -12.38 -0.97
C GLY A 41 7.40 -12.27 -0.43
N PRO A 42 8.11 -11.19 -0.83
CA PRO A 42 9.44 -10.88 -0.32
C PRO A 42 9.45 -10.75 1.20
N TYR A 43 10.64 -10.86 1.76
CA TYR A 43 10.82 -10.75 3.21
C TYR A 43 10.31 -9.43 3.76
N GLU A 44 9.70 -9.53 4.94
CA GLU A 44 9.06 -8.41 5.63
C GLU A 44 7.95 -7.71 4.83
N CYS A 45 7.55 -8.18 3.65
CA CYS A 45 6.41 -7.59 2.96
C CYS A 45 5.05 -8.03 3.54
N TYR A 46 4.99 -9.12 4.31
CA TYR A 46 3.81 -9.60 5.04
C TYR A 46 2.50 -9.61 4.22
N ARG A 47 2.54 -10.09 2.97
CA ARG A 47 1.36 -10.07 2.09
C ARG A 47 0.35 -11.12 2.52
N SER A 48 -0.75 -10.68 3.10
CA SER A 48 -1.84 -11.54 3.53
C SER A 48 -2.79 -11.84 2.36
N PRO A 49 -3.28 -13.09 2.22
CA PRO A 49 -4.41 -13.38 1.35
C PRO A 49 -5.73 -12.76 1.85
N ASN A 50 -5.75 -12.25 3.08
CA ASN A 50 -6.90 -11.60 3.69
C ASN A 50 -6.79 -10.06 3.70
N SER A 51 -5.80 -9.49 3.01
CA SER A 51 -5.71 -8.03 2.88
C SER A 51 -6.94 -7.47 2.17
N TRP A 52 -7.29 -6.21 2.41
CA TRP A 52 -8.44 -5.60 1.74
C TRP A 52 -8.25 -5.59 0.21
N LEU A 53 -7.00 -5.49 -0.28
CA LEU A 53 -6.67 -5.59 -1.70
C LEU A 53 -7.08 -6.96 -2.26
N ALA A 54 -6.71 -8.04 -1.58
CA ALA A 54 -7.04 -9.40 -2.00
C ALA A 54 -8.56 -9.63 -1.95
N GLN A 55 -9.22 -9.16 -0.89
CA GLN A 55 -10.67 -9.29 -0.72
C GLN A 55 -11.45 -8.46 -1.76
N ALA A 56 -10.95 -7.27 -2.13
CA ALA A 56 -11.56 -6.46 -3.18
C ALA A 56 -11.38 -7.11 -4.55
N ALA A 57 -10.19 -7.62 -4.86
CA ALA A 57 -9.91 -8.26 -6.14
C ALA A 57 -10.72 -9.55 -6.34
N ASP A 58 -10.88 -10.37 -5.29
CA ASP A 58 -11.74 -11.57 -5.29
C ASP A 58 -13.20 -11.21 -5.57
N LYS A 59 -13.73 -10.18 -4.89
CA LYS A 59 -15.10 -9.69 -5.13
C LYS A 59 -15.33 -9.15 -6.54
N ILE A 60 -14.30 -8.53 -7.13
CA ILE A 60 -14.34 -8.06 -8.52
C ILE A 60 -14.27 -9.23 -9.51
N GLY A 61 -13.67 -10.36 -9.11
CA GLY A 61 -13.46 -11.52 -9.97
C GLY A 61 -12.29 -11.37 -10.94
N GLY A 62 -11.29 -10.54 -10.61
CA GLY A 62 -10.11 -10.26 -11.44
C GLY A 62 -8.91 -11.20 -11.22
N VAL A 63 -7.92 -11.14 -12.11
CA VAL A 63 -6.58 -11.70 -11.89
C VAL A 63 -5.83 -10.72 -11.00
N TYR A 64 -5.47 -11.17 -9.79
CA TYR A 64 -4.87 -10.30 -8.78
C TYR A 64 -3.37 -10.52 -8.61
N LEU A 65 -2.61 -9.43 -8.64
CA LEU A 65 -1.19 -9.39 -8.35
C LEU A 65 -0.90 -8.47 -7.16
N ASN A 66 -0.49 -9.05 -6.02
CA ASN A 66 -0.10 -8.27 -4.85
C ASN A 66 1.39 -7.87 -4.91
N ARG A 67 1.66 -6.58 -4.82
CA ARG A 67 2.98 -5.93 -4.74
C ARG A 67 3.10 -4.96 -3.56
N GLY A 68 2.09 -4.86 -2.69
CA GLY A 68 2.20 -4.13 -1.42
C GLY A 68 3.28 -4.74 -0.52
N CYS A 69 3.91 -3.92 0.30
CA CYS A 69 4.98 -4.37 1.19
C CYS A 69 4.98 -3.55 2.47
N SER A 70 5.03 -4.18 3.65
CA SER A 70 5.19 -3.47 4.93
C SER A 70 6.29 -2.43 4.86
N ASP A 71 6.10 -1.28 5.52
CA ASP A 71 7.03 -0.14 5.55
C ASP A 71 7.27 0.52 4.17
N GLY A 72 6.39 0.27 3.19
CA GLY A 72 6.39 0.99 1.93
C GLY A 72 6.18 2.50 2.13
N VAL A 73 6.93 3.32 1.40
CA VAL A 73 6.74 4.78 1.28
C VAL A 73 6.46 5.12 -0.18
N ILE A 74 6.01 6.34 -0.49
CA ILE A 74 5.65 6.77 -1.85
C ILE A 74 6.81 6.57 -2.82
N SER A 75 8.03 6.88 -2.40
CA SER A 75 9.21 6.71 -3.26
C SER A 75 9.48 5.26 -3.67
N HIS A 76 9.02 4.24 -2.91
CA HIS A 76 9.18 2.82 -3.25
C HIS A 76 8.27 2.37 -4.42
N LEU A 77 7.34 3.21 -4.85
CA LEU A 77 6.56 2.95 -6.06
C LEU A 77 7.48 2.95 -7.29
N GLU A 78 8.41 3.91 -7.37
CA GLU A 78 9.30 4.11 -8.51
C GLU A 78 10.75 3.69 -8.24
N ASN A 79 11.13 3.55 -6.97
CA ASN A 79 12.50 3.23 -6.57
C ASN A 79 12.59 1.87 -5.88
N ALA A 80 13.72 1.19 -6.05
CA ALA A 80 13.99 -0.05 -5.36
C ALA A 80 14.16 0.19 -3.85
N ARG A 81 13.63 -0.71 -3.03
CA ARG A 81 13.91 -0.73 -1.59
C ARG A 81 15.17 -1.56 -1.33
N VAL A 82 16.08 -1.03 -0.52
CA VAL A 82 17.37 -1.65 -0.21
C VAL A 82 17.47 -1.90 1.29
N ASN A 83 17.55 -3.18 1.69
CA ASN A 83 17.73 -3.57 3.08
C ASN A 83 19.16 -4.13 3.25
N THR A 84 20.04 -3.37 3.92
CA THR A 84 21.46 -3.71 4.11
C THR A 84 21.74 -4.32 5.49
N GLY A 85 22.88 -4.99 5.63
CA GLY A 85 23.38 -5.44 6.94
C GLY A 85 22.61 -6.60 7.59
N LEU A 86 21.77 -7.30 6.82
CA LEU A 86 21.01 -8.44 7.31
C LEU A 86 21.95 -9.63 7.56
N ARG A 87 21.94 -10.19 8.76
CA ARG A 87 22.73 -11.40 9.05
C ARG A 87 21.98 -12.62 8.57
N ARG A 88 22.71 -13.58 8.00
CA ARG A 88 22.12 -14.84 7.48
C ARG A 88 21.40 -15.69 8.54
N ALA A 89 21.60 -15.43 9.83
CA ALA A 89 21.00 -16.17 10.94
C ALA A 89 19.77 -15.47 11.57
N ASP A 90 19.48 -14.21 11.25
CA ASP A 90 18.49 -13.39 11.97
C ASP A 90 17.03 -13.62 11.50
N GLY A 91 16.69 -14.80 10.98
CA GLY A 91 15.38 -15.06 10.38
C GLY A 91 15.13 -14.36 9.03
N GLY A 92 15.98 -13.39 8.66
CA GLY A 92 16.18 -12.90 7.31
C GLY A 92 17.04 -13.87 6.51
N THR A 93 16.41 -14.90 5.95
CA THR A 93 17.11 -15.87 5.11
C THR A 93 17.68 -15.18 3.87
N CYS A 94 19.02 -15.19 3.76
CA CYS A 94 19.77 -14.90 2.55
C CYS A 94 20.57 -16.17 2.15
N PRO A 95 20.24 -16.83 1.03
CA PRO A 95 19.05 -16.61 0.18
C PRO A 95 17.74 -16.94 0.90
N ALA A 96 16.64 -16.25 0.57
CA ALA A 96 15.32 -16.72 0.92
C ALA A 96 15.03 -18.00 0.14
N THR A 97 14.46 -19.02 0.80
CA THR A 97 14.18 -20.30 0.13
C THR A 97 13.08 -20.18 -0.93
N ASN A 98 12.25 -19.14 -0.84
CA ASN A 98 11.21 -18.79 -1.81
C ASN A 98 11.43 -17.35 -2.28
N PHE A 99 12.01 -17.15 -3.45
CA PHE A 99 12.11 -15.81 -4.04
C PHE A 99 10.81 -15.45 -4.75
N ALA A 100 10.20 -14.36 -4.31
CA ALA A 100 9.32 -13.62 -5.19
C ALA A 100 10.16 -13.04 -6.35
N PRO A 101 9.62 -12.99 -7.58
CA PRO A 101 10.37 -12.56 -8.76
C PRO A 101 10.87 -11.11 -8.68
N GLU A 102 10.32 -10.29 -7.79
CA GLU A 102 10.75 -8.92 -7.57
C GLU A 102 11.88 -8.72 -6.54
N GLU A 103 12.43 -9.79 -5.96
CA GLU A 103 13.46 -9.70 -4.93
C GLU A 103 14.79 -10.33 -5.36
N SER A 104 15.89 -9.60 -5.17
CA SER A 104 17.25 -10.08 -5.31
C SER A 104 18.09 -9.81 -4.06
N TYR A 105 19.27 -10.41 -3.98
CA TYR A 105 20.20 -10.18 -2.87
C TYR A 105 21.65 -10.24 -3.33
N GLU A 106 22.51 -9.58 -2.58
CA GLU A 106 23.97 -9.61 -2.72
C GLU A 106 24.58 -9.97 -1.35
N LEU A 107 25.56 -10.87 -1.35
CA LEU A 107 26.32 -11.21 -0.14
C LEU A 107 27.48 -10.23 0.02
N ASP A 108 27.83 -9.93 1.27
CA ASP A 108 29.10 -9.27 1.56
C ASP A 108 30.30 -10.19 1.28
N SER A 109 31.51 -9.64 1.33
CA SER A 109 32.75 -10.38 1.09
C SER A 109 32.97 -11.54 2.08
N SER A 110 32.36 -11.46 3.27
CA SER A 110 32.46 -12.48 4.31
C SER A 110 31.45 -13.62 4.12
N GLY A 111 30.41 -13.42 3.30
CA GLY A 111 29.27 -14.31 3.16
C GLY A 111 28.41 -14.42 4.42
N THR A 112 28.56 -13.49 5.38
CA THR A 112 27.84 -13.49 6.67
C THR A 112 26.70 -12.49 6.72
N THR A 113 26.82 -11.41 5.94
CA THR A 113 25.75 -10.42 5.78
C THR A 113 25.30 -10.34 4.32
N CYS A 114 24.09 -9.82 4.11
CA CYS A 114 23.56 -9.57 2.78
C CYS A 114 22.86 -8.22 2.69
N THR A 115 22.79 -7.73 1.47
CA THR A 115 21.88 -6.66 1.05
C THR A 115 20.77 -7.27 0.21
N ARG A 116 19.53 -6.92 0.49
CA ARG A 116 18.37 -7.31 -0.33
C ARG A 116 17.84 -6.11 -1.10
N PHE A 117 17.40 -6.37 -2.32
CA PHE A 117 16.82 -5.39 -3.21
C PHE A 117 15.42 -5.85 -3.59
N LEU A 118 14.44 -5.00 -3.31
CA LEU A 118 13.07 -5.17 -3.77
C LEU A 118 12.84 -4.18 -4.91
N GLN A 119 12.41 -4.69 -6.07
CA GLN A 119 12.14 -3.86 -7.24
C GLN A 119 11.01 -2.84 -6.97
N PRO A 120 11.01 -1.69 -7.67
CA PRO A 120 9.90 -0.74 -7.64
C PRO A 120 8.54 -1.40 -7.85
N GLN A 121 7.52 -0.99 -7.09
CA GLN A 121 6.19 -1.58 -7.21
C GLN A 121 5.55 -1.33 -8.59
N LEU A 122 5.85 -0.19 -9.22
CA LEU A 122 5.35 0.18 -10.55
C LEU A 122 6.03 -0.57 -11.71
N ASN A 123 7.00 -1.46 -11.44
CA ASN A 123 7.49 -2.39 -12.47
C ASN A 123 6.45 -3.44 -12.86
N TRP A 124 5.38 -3.58 -12.09
CA TRP A 124 4.31 -4.55 -12.29
C TRP A 124 2.99 -3.93 -12.73
N VAL A 125 2.98 -2.62 -12.99
CA VAL A 125 1.85 -1.91 -13.59
C VAL A 125 2.25 -1.57 -15.02
N ASP A 126 1.42 -1.99 -15.97
CA ASP A 126 1.63 -1.77 -17.39
C ASP A 126 0.32 -1.45 -18.11
N SER A 127 0.39 -1.35 -19.42
CA SER A 127 -0.75 -1.00 -20.28
C SER A 127 -1.85 -2.08 -20.33
N THR A 128 -1.61 -3.27 -19.77
CA THR A 128 -2.60 -4.36 -19.64
C THR A 128 -3.27 -4.38 -18.27
N THR A 129 -2.88 -3.48 -17.36
CA THR A 129 -3.49 -3.37 -16.03
C THR A 129 -4.79 -2.58 -16.11
N ASP A 130 -5.89 -3.16 -15.65
CA ASP A 130 -7.21 -2.52 -15.66
C ASP A 130 -7.50 -1.76 -14.35
N LEU A 131 -6.92 -2.22 -13.24
CA LEU A 131 -7.18 -1.63 -11.93
C LEU A 131 -5.96 -1.68 -11.04
N VAL A 132 -5.59 -0.52 -10.49
CA VAL A 132 -4.59 -0.42 -9.43
C VAL A 132 -5.30 -0.10 -8.11
N LEU A 133 -5.08 -0.94 -7.11
CA LEU A 133 -5.57 -0.73 -5.74
C LEU A 133 -4.40 -0.28 -4.86
N ILE A 134 -4.57 0.83 -4.11
CA ILE A 134 -3.49 1.47 -3.35
C ILE A 134 -3.89 1.67 -1.89
N GLY A 135 -3.01 1.29 -0.97
CA GLY A 135 -3.02 1.72 0.43
C GLY A 135 -1.61 2.11 0.86
N LEU A 136 -1.31 3.40 0.89
CA LEU A 136 0.04 3.91 1.10
C LEU A 136 0.00 5.35 1.65
N GLY A 137 1.00 5.71 2.46
CA GLY A 137 1.31 7.10 2.81
C GLY A 137 1.57 7.34 4.30
N GLY A 138 1.19 6.40 5.16
CA GLY A 138 1.36 6.55 6.61
C GLY A 138 2.84 6.62 7.00
N ASN A 139 3.70 5.87 6.30
CA ASN A 139 5.14 5.85 6.58
C ASN A 139 5.82 7.16 6.17
N ASP A 140 5.38 7.78 5.06
CA ASP A 140 5.85 9.10 4.62
C ASP A 140 5.52 10.21 5.64
N LEU A 141 4.54 9.95 6.51
CA LEU A 141 4.11 10.83 7.60
C LEU A 141 4.50 10.30 8.98
N ASN A 142 5.51 9.44 9.11
CA ASN A 142 6.00 8.95 10.41
C ASN A 142 4.91 8.33 11.32
N PHE A 143 3.89 7.69 10.74
CA PHE A 143 2.73 7.21 11.49
C PHE A 143 3.08 6.18 12.58
N GLU A 144 4.08 5.32 12.37
CA GLU A 144 4.56 4.41 13.41
C GLU A 144 5.05 5.19 14.64
N THR A 145 5.87 6.22 14.42
CA THR A 145 6.40 7.08 15.48
C THR A 145 5.27 7.80 16.20
N LEU A 146 4.25 8.27 15.47
CA LEU A 146 3.06 8.87 16.06
C LEU A 146 2.35 7.87 16.98
N VAL A 147 2.04 6.66 16.49
CA VAL A 147 1.36 5.63 17.29
C VAL A 147 2.16 5.27 18.54
N ARG A 148 3.49 5.10 18.42
CA ARG A 148 4.36 4.80 19.56
C ARG A 148 4.39 5.93 20.59
N SER A 149 4.52 7.17 20.13
CA SER A 149 4.63 8.35 20.99
C SER A 149 3.31 8.70 21.68
N CYS A 150 2.19 8.35 21.05
CA CYS A 150 0.86 8.72 21.51
C CYS A 150 0.13 7.58 22.26
N PHE A 151 0.40 6.29 22.02
CA PHE A 151 -0.43 5.20 22.57
C PHE A 151 0.32 4.01 23.19
N VAL A 152 1.63 3.87 22.96
CA VAL A 152 2.36 2.68 23.43
C VAL A 152 2.95 2.93 24.82
N GLY A 153 2.37 2.26 25.83
CA GLY A 153 2.83 2.33 27.22
C GLY A 153 4.34 2.10 27.36
N GLY A 154 5.01 2.96 28.13
CA GLY A 154 6.46 2.96 28.32
C GLY A 154 7.25 3.81 27.31
N SER A 155 6.66 4.17 26.16
CA SER A 155 7.23 5.13 25.19
C SER A 155 6.37 6.38 24.99
N GLN A 156 5.15 6.35 25.50
CA GLN A 156 4.18 7.42 25.38
C GLN A 156 4.58 8.69 26.17
N SER A 157 4.41 9.85 25.54
CA SER A 157 4.57 11.16 26.19
C SER A 157 3.73 12.20 25.44
N LYS A 158 2.99 13.05 26.18
CA LYS A 158 2.20 14.15 25.59
C LYS A 158 3.07 15.03 24.69
N THR A 159 4.20 15.52 25.22
CA THR A 159 5.12 16.37 24.47
C THR A 159 5.71 15.67 23.27
N ALA A 160 6.05 14.38 23.38
CA ALA A 160 6.55 13.62 22.23
C ALA A 160 5.47 13.46 21.15
N CYS A 161 4.24 13.14 21.55
CA CYS A 161 3.09 13.04 20.65
C CYS A 161 2.81 14.38 19.94
N GLU A 162 2.78 15.50 20.67
CA GLU A 162 2.61 16.84 20.11
C GLU A 162 3.72 17.20 19.11
N ASN A 163 4.99 16.94 19.45
CA ASN A 163 6.11 17.22 18.55
C ASN A 163 6.04 16.41 17.25
N VAL A 164 5.62 15.14 17.35
CA VAL A 164 5.41 14.29 16.16
C VAL A 164 4.24 14.83 15.34
N MET A 165 3.12 15.21 15.97
CA MET A 165 1.99 15.83 15.25
C MET A 165 2.40 17.11 14.50
N THR A 166 3.21 17.99 15.10
CA THR A 166 3.74 19.17 14.40
C THR A 166 4.59 18.76 13.20
N THR A 167 5.49 17.79 13.37
CA THR A 167 6.30 17.26 12.28
C THR A 167 5.43 16.71 11.15
N ASN A 168 4.37 15.96 11.49
CA ASN A 168 3.44 15.41 10.53
C ASN A 168 2.70 16.51 9.75
N ILE A 169 2.25 17.56 10.43
CA ILE A 169 1.59 18.72 9.80
C ILE A 169 2.54 19.40 8.80
N ASP A 170 3.80 19.58 9.16
CA ASP A 170 4.81 20.19 8.29
C ASP A 170 5.11 19.36 7.04
N LEU A 171 4.91 18.04 7.10
CA LEU A 171 5.09 17.12 5.97
C LEU A 171 3.91 17.08 5.00
N LEU A 172 2.72 17.56 5.40
CA LEU A 172 1.49 17.46 4.59
C LEU A 172 1.61 18.06 3.17
N PRO A 173 2.26 19.21 2.94
CA PRO A 173 2.42 19.75 1.58
C PRO A 173 3.26 18.85 0.68
N THR A 174 4.39 18.33 1.20
CA THR A 174 5.26 17.40 0.46
C THR A 174 4.53 16.10 0.18
N PHE A 175 3.82 15.56 1.18
CA PHE A 175 3.01 14.35 1.05
C PHE A 175 1.95 14.47 -0.06
N GLU A 176 1.23 15.60 -0.14
CA GLU A 176 0.27 15.84 -1.22
C GLU A 176 0.95 15.86 -2.59
N ALA A 177 2.10 16.53 -2.70
CA ALA A 177 2.86 16.61 -3.94
C ALA A 177 3.36 15.24 -4.40
N ASP A 178 3.96 14.46 -3.49
CA ASP A 178 4.48 13.13 -3.78
C ASP A 178 3.36 12.16 -4.15
N MET A 179 2.22 12.20 -3.44
CA MET A 179 1.05 11.39 -3.76
C MET A 179 0.48 11.76 -5.13
N THR A 180 0.43 13.05 -5.47
CA THR A 180 -0.01 13.51 -6.81
C THR A 180 0.92 12.96 -7.90
N ALA A 181 2.24 13.08 -7.70
CA ALA A 181 3.23 12.55 -8.63
C ALA A 181 3.09 11.03 -8.82
N ALA A 182 2.90 10.28 -7.72
CA ALA A 182 2.70 8.84 -7.77
C ALA A 182 1.44 8.44 -8.56
N LEU A 183 0.31 9.12 -8.33
CA LEU A 183 -0.93 8.86 -9.07
C LEU A 183 -0.77 9.15 -10.57
N LEU A 184 -0.03 10.21 -10.93
CA LEU A 184 0.30 10.52 -12.33
C LEU A 184 1.25 9.47 -12.94
N ALA A 185 2.24 8.98 -12.19
CA ALA A 185 3.15 7.93 -12.64
C ALA A 185 2.40 6.63 -12.92
N ILE A 186 1.43 6.26 -12.07
CA ILE A 186 0.54 5.10 -12.28
C ILE A 186 -0.32 5.32 -13.53
N ASN A 187 -0.96 6.48 -13.66
CA ASN A 187 -1.79 6.79 -14.81
C ASN A 187 -1.00 6.74 -16.14
N ALA A 188 0.27 7.16 -16.13
CA ALA A 188 1.14 7.06 -17.30
C ALA A 188 1.42 5.60 -17.73
N LYS A 189 1.39 4.63 -16.80
CA LYS A 189 1.52 3.20 -17.13
C LYS A 189 0.32 2.68 -17.91
N PHE A 190 -0.87 3.25 -17.71
CA PHE A 190 -2.10 2.87 -18.40
C PHE A 190 -2.20 3.35 -19.85
N SER A 191 -1.16 3.96 -20.42
CA SER A 191 -1.21 4.68 -21.72
C SER A 191 -1.85 3.95 -22.92
N ALA A 192 -2.16 2.64 -22.86
CA ALA A 192 -2.93 1.93 -23.89
C ALA A 192 -4.37 1.53 -23.49
N ASN A 193 -4.80 1.75 -22.25
CA ASN A 193 -6.11 1.38 -21.73
C ASN A 193 -6.78 2.58 -21.04
N ALA A 194 -7.70 3.25 -21.75
CA ALA A 194 -8.42 4.42 -21.26
C ALA A 194 -9.44 4.08 -20.16
N ASP A 195 -9.79 2.80 -20.00
CA ASP A 195 -10.76 2.35 -19.00
C ASP A 195 -10.08 1.99 -17.67
N SER A 196 -8.75 1.97 -17.60
CA SER A 196 -8.01 1.67 -16.38
C SER A 196 -8.34 2.64 -15.25
N LYS A 197 -8.39 2.12 -14.02
CA LYS A 197 -8.74 2.91 -12.82
C LYS A 197 -7.68 2.78 -11.73
N ILE A 198 -7.57 3.84 -10.94
CA ILE A 198 -6.82 3.83 -9.68
C ILE A 198 -7.84 3.96 -8.55
N VAL A 199 -7.74 3.09 -7.54
CA VAL A 199 -8.50 3.20 -6.30
C VAL A 199 -7.52 3.35 -5.14
N LEU A 200 -7.47 4.55 -4.59
CA LEU A 200 -6.74 4.85 -3.36
C LEU A 200 -7.69 4.69 -2.17
N MET A 201 -7.38 3.77 -1.25
CA MET A 201 -8.04 3.68 0.03
C MET A 201 -7.25 4.46 1.07
N THR A 202 -7.93 5.40 1.74
CA THR A 202 -7.35 6.15 2.85
C THR A 202 -7.27 5.29 4.12
N PHE A 203 -6.49 5.74 5.10
CA PHE A 203 -6.36 5.02 6.37
C PHE A 203 -7.60 5.21 7.24
N PRO A 204 -8.02 4.18 7.99
CA PRO A 204 -9.10 4.32 8.97
C PRO A 204 -8.67 5.23 10.12
N HIS A 205 -9.63 5.94 10.71
CA HIS A 205 -9.40 6.61 11.99
C HIS A 205 -9.10 5.57 13.08
N ILE A 206 -7.94 5.70 13.71
CA ILE A 206 -7.52 4.84 14.84
C ILE A 206 -8.17 5.25 16.17
N ILE A 207 -8.64 6.49 16.27
CA ILE A 207 -9.40 7.01 17.40
C ILE A 207 -10.68 7.65 16.88
N THR A 208 -11.77 7.44 17.60
CA THR A 208 -13.06 8.10 17.34
C THR A 208 -13.48 8.87 18.58
N GLU A 209 -14.26 9.93 18.40
CA GLU A 209 -14.87 10.69 19.49
C GLU A 209 -15.63 9.77 20.48
N GLY A 210 -15.65 10.17 21.76
CA GLY A 210 -16.52 9.56 22.78
C GLY A 210 -16.07 8.19 23.31
N ARG A 211 -14.76 7.87 23.35
CA ARG A 211 -14.26 6.62 23.93
C ARG A 211 -13.49 6.83 25.25
N PRO A 212 -14.04 6.37 26.39
CA PRO A 212 -13.35 6.34 27.69
C PRO A 212 -12.05 5.50 27.68
N TRP A 213 -11.93 4.58 26.71
CA TRP A 213 -10.76 3.70 26.60
C TRP A 213 -9.45 4.44 26.32
N VAL A 214 -9.47 5.63 25.71
CA VAL A 214 -8.25 6.42 25.46
C VAL A 214 -7.72 7.04 26.77
N GLU A 215 -8.63 7.38 27.68
CA GLU A 215 -8.31 7.86 29.03
C GLU A 215 -7.66 6.72 29.85
N ASP A 216 -8.22 5.50 29.76
CA ASP A 216 -7.78 4.32 30.53
C ASP A 216 -6.56 3.57 29.94
N CYS A 217 -6.47 3.40 28.61
CA CYS A 217 -5.40 2.58 27.98
C CYS A 217 -4.04 3.27 27.98
N CYS A 218 -4.08 4.58 28.00
CA CYS A 218 -3.02 5.40 27.44
C CYS A 218 -2.70 6.58 28.37
N GLY A 219 -3.07 6.53 29.65
CA GLY A 219 -2.62 7.49 30.67
C GLY A 219 -2.94 8.97 30.38
N PHE A 220 -3.84 9.25 29.44
CA PHE A 220 -4.34 10.60 29.19
C PHE A 220 -5.45 10.87 30.21
N SER A 221 -5.10 11.20 31.45
CA SER A 221 -6.07 11.68 32.44
C SER A 221 -6.84 12.90 31.91
N ASP A 222 -8.07 13.12 32.41
CA ASP A 222 -9.09 14.15 32.10
C ASP A 222 -8.65 15.55 31.61
N GLY A 223 -7.38 15.95 31.76
CA GLY A 223 -6.80 17.18 31.22
C GLY A 223 -6.15 17.08 29.83
N ASN A 224 -6.33 15.98 29.08
CA ASN A 224 -5.64 15.72 27.81
C ASN A 224 -6.54 15.46 26.60
N MET A 225 -7.86 15.72 26.68
CA MET A 225 -8.77 15.49 25.55
C MET A 225 -8.42 16.31 24.30
N ASP A 226 -7.80 17.49 24.45
CA ASP A 226 -7.32 18.30 23.32
C ASP A 226 -6.35 17.55 22.40
N ILE A 227 -5.58 16.58 22.93
CA ILE A 227 -4.66 15.78 22.10
C ILE A 227 -5.43 14.80 21.20
N VAL A 228 -6.54 14.28 21.70
CA VAL A 228 -7.41 13.36 20.96
C VAL A 228 -8.06 14.09 19.80
N ASP A 229 -8.57 15.30 20.06
CA ASP A 229 -9.13 16.16 19.02
C ASP A 229 -8.05 16.53 17.98
N SER A 230 -6.84 16.88 18.44
CA SER A 230 -5.71 17.17 17.54
C SER A 230 -5.31 15.97 16.67
N LEU A 231 -5.39 14.75 17.19
CA LEU A 231 -5.13 13.52 16.45
C LEU A 231 -6.22 13.22 15.41
N ILE A 232 -7.49 13.48 15.76
CA ILE A 232 -8.62 13.37 14.83
C ILE A 232 -8.47 14.40 13.71
N ASP A 233 -8.15 15.65 14.06
CA ASP A 233 -7.92 16.74 13.10
C ASP A 233 -6.73 16.45 12.19
N LEU A 234 -5.64 15.90 12.72
CA LEU A 234 -4.51 15.44 11.91
C LEU A 234 -4.95 14.34 10.92
N GLY A 235 -5.72 13.36 11.39
CA GLY A 235 -6.28 12.30 10.53
C GLY A 235 -7.16 12.86 9.41
N ASN A 236 -8.01 13.83 9.72
CA ASN A 236 -8.85 14.55 8.75
C ASN A 236 -8.00 15.33 7.75
N ALA A 237 -6.95 16.02 8.21
CA ALA A 237 -6.03 16.76 7.37
C ALA A 237 -5.29 15.85 6.39
N VAL A 238 -4.80 14.69 6.84
CA VAL A 238 -4.14 13.69 5.98
C VAL A 238 -5.10 13.20 4.89
N GLN A 239 -6.33 12.84 5.23
CA GLN A 239 -7.33 12.41 4.26
C GLN A 239 -7.66 13.52 3.24
N ALA A 240 -7.74 14.78 3.70
CA ALA A 240 -7.94 15.92 2.82
C ALA A 240 -6.79 16.07 1.81
N ARG A 241 -5.53 15.82 2.21
CA ARG A 241 -4.36 15.84 1.31
C ARG A 241 -4.38 14.69 0.30
N GLN A 242 -4.78 13.48 0.71
CA GLN A 242 -4.96 12.37 -0.23
C GLN A 242 -6.06 12.68 -1.26
N LEU A 243 -7.18 13.26 -0.83
CA LEU A 243 -8.24 13.70 -1.73
C LEU A 243 -7.77 14.80 -2.68
N ALA A 244 -7.03 15.80 -2.18
CA ALA A 244 -6.46 16.86 -3.01
C ALA A 244 -5.52 16.31 -4.09
N ALA A 245 -4.67 15.35 -3.72
CA ALA A 245 -3.79 14.67 -4.67
C ALA A 245 -4.57 13.91 -5.76
N VAL A 246 -5.65 13.21 -5.39
CA VAL A 246 -6.54 12.53 -6.36
C VAL A 246 -7.18 13.54 -7.31
N LEU A 247 -7.72 14.65 -6.80
CA LEU A 247 -8.34 15.70 -7.61
C LEU A 247 -7.32 16.34 -8.58
N ALA A 248 -6.11 16.60 -8.11
CA ALA A 248 -5.02 17.15 -8.93
C ALA A 248 -4.61 16.18 -10.05
N ALA A 249 -4.44 14.89 -9.72
CA ALA A 249 -4.11 13.87 -10.71
C ALA A 249 -5.21 13.68 -11.77
N ASN A 250 -6.47 13.63 -11.34
CA ASN A 250 -7.63 13.55 -12.24
C ASN A 250 -7.73 14.78 -13.17
N THR A 251 -7.53 15.98 -12.62
CA THR A 251 -7.51 17.22 -13.41
C THR A 251 -6.43 17.18 -14.48
N ALA A 252 -5.22 16.73 -14.13
CA ALA A 252 -4.11 16.60 -15.08
C ALA A 252 -4.34 15.47 -16.12
N ALA A 253 -5.09 14.44 -15.78
CA ALA A 253 -5.49 13.37 -16.70
C ALA A 253 -6.71 13.75 -17.58
N GLY A 254 -7.42 14.84 -17.26
CA GLY A 254 -8.62 15.26 -17.97
C GLY A 254 -9.86 14.41 -17.66
N THR A 255 -9.92 13.81 -16.46
CA THR A 255 -10.97 12.88 -16.01
C THR A 255 -11.66 13.35 -14.74
#